data_AF-A0AAW1RSK3-F1
#
_entry.id   AF-A0AAW1RSK3-F1
#
_cell.length_a   1.000
_cell.length_b   1.000
_cell.length_c   1.000
_cell.angle_alpha   90.00
_cell.angle_beta   90.00
_cell.angle_gamma   90.00
#
_symmetry.space_group_name_H-M   'P 1'
#
loop_
_entity.id
_entity.type
_entity.pdbx_description
1 polymer ?
#
loop_
_entity_poly.entity_id
_entity_poly.type
_entity_poly.pdbx_seq_one_letter_code
_entity_poly.pdbx_strand_id
1 'polypeptide(L)'
;MAHISPSHRCIAPGSLQLAPVHVGITATAAADGRPRVKHSPRDLADADLASPDPCTSNLQTSRELLTGKSSMENGKQAAAQQVITPWLVESGGADLEYHKICQEFGASLISQDLVRRVERLTKAKAYRFLRRGIFFAHRDLEALLDHYEASQPFYLYTGRGPSSEALHLGHLVPFHFTAWMQRTFKVPLVIQLTDDEKFLWRGLSLPESERLAFENAKDIIACGFDPDLTFIFSDYDYIGGDFYWNITQIQRLVTFNSVRSIFGLAGDDSIGKIAFPAIQAAPSFPSSFPHIFHDAASSSKNVKCLIPCAIDQDPYFRMTRDGDSGKMSASDQTSAVFVTDTPEEIKGKVYKHAFSGGKDTLEQQLSEGADLSTDVPFKWLSFFLEDDEELADIGRRYATGDRAMLTGHVKQRLVEVLTDLVQQHQKARAAVTDADVHHFMAVRPMTHPI
;
A
#
# COMPACT_ATOMS: atom_id res chain seq x y z
N MET A 1 -46.75 -21.58 -33.86
CA MET A 1 -46.47 -20.14 -34.01
C MET A 1 -47.28 -19.40 -32.96
N ALA A 2 -46.66 -18.95 -31.88
CA ALA A 2 -47.29 -18.14 -30.84
C ALA A 2 -46.48 -16.86 -30.70
N HIS A 3 -47.15 -15.73 -30.92
CA HIS A 3 -46.59 -14.39 -30.87
C HIS A 3 -46.25 -13.99 -29.43
N ILE A 4 -45.01 -13.55 -29.20
CA ILE A 4 -44.62 -12.79 -28.01
C ILE A 4 -44.38 -11.35 -28.45
N SER A 5 -45.14 -10.42 -27.88
CA SER A 5 -44.96 -8.98 -28.03
C SER A 5 -43.89 -8.49 -27.03
N PRO A 6 -42.91 -7.67 -27.44
CA PRO A 6 -42.01 -7.02 -26.50
C PRO A 6 -42.57 -5.63 -26.12
N SER A 7 -43.00 -5.48 -24.88
CA SER A 7 -43.25 -4.16 -24.29
C SER A 7 -41.91 -3.49 -23.96
N HIS A 8 -41.38 -2.69 -24.88
CA HIS A 8 -40.29 -1.76 -24.59
C HIS A 8 -40.81 -0.61 -23.74
N ARG A 9 -40.41 -0.54 -22.46
CA ARG A 9 -40.36 0.73 -21.73
C ARG A 9 -38.98 1.34 -21.95
N CYS A 10 -38.93 2.38 -22.77
CA CYS A 10 -37.80 3.31 -22.80
C CYS A 10 -37.67 3.97 -21.42
N ILE A 11 -36.59 3.68 -20.71
CA ILE A 11 -36.19 4.42 -19.51
C ILE A 11 -35.43 5.65 -20.00
N ALA A 12 -35.96 6.84 -19.72
CA ALA A 12 -35.31 8.12 -20.01
C ALA A 12 -33.94 8.21 -19.29
N PRO A 13 -32.98 9.01 -19.79
CA PRO A 13 -31.67 9.15 -19.17
C PRO A 13 -31.79 9.94 -17.87
N GLY A 14 -32.11 9.25 -16.78
CA GLY A 14 -31.86 9.74 -15.43
C GLY A 14 -30.36 9.78 -15.20
N SER A 15 -29.86 10.89 -14.63
CA SER A 15 -28.49 11.02 -14.15
C SER A 15 -28.12 9.83 -13.26
N LEU A 16 -27.33 8.91 -13.81
CA LEU A 16 -26.79 7.77 -13.08
C LEU A 16 -25.65 8.30 -12.18
N GLN A 17 -26.01 8.89 -11.04
CA GLN A 17 -25.05 9.08 -9.95
C GLN A 17 -24.91 7.72 -9.25
N LEU A 18 -23.67 7.19 -9.23
CA LEU A 18 -23.33 6.16 -8.25
C LEU A 18 -23.65 6.72 -6.86
N ALA A 19 -24.26 5.91 -5.99
CA ALA A 19 -24.47 6.33 -4.61
C ALA A 19 -23.11 6.72 -4.00
N PRO A 20 -23.00 7.85 -3.29
CA PRO A 20 -21.74 8.27 -2.69
C PRO A 20 -21.23 7.18 -1.75
N VAL A 21 -20.09 6.56 -2.08
CA VAL A 21 -19.42 5.60 -1.20
C VAL A 21 -18.50 6.39 -0.30
N HIS A 22 -18.74 6.30 1.01
CA HIS A 22 -17.77 6.75 2.00
C HIS A 22 -16.68 5.70 2.09
N VAL A 23 -15.72 5.78 1.18
CA VAL A 23 -14.50 4.98 1.24
C VAL A 23 -13.65 5.57 2.35
N GLY A 24 -13.70 4.91 3.50
CA GLY A 24 -12.72 5.15 4.54
C GLY A 24 -11.37 4.71 4.03
N ILE A 25 -10.37 5.59 3.96
CA ILE A 25 -8.98 5.15 3.78
C ILE A 25 -8.34 5.28 5.14
N THR A 26 -7.48 4.34 5.52
CA THR A 26 -6.48 4.59 6.57
C THR A 26 -5.13 4.28 5.94
N ALA A 27 -4.16 5.18 6.06
CA ALA A 27 -2.92 5.11 5.28
C ALA A 27 -1.65 5.01 6.14
N THR A 28 -0.69 4.15 5.76
CA THR A 28 0.67 4.11 6.34
C THR A 28 1.74 4.69 5.43
N ALA A 29 2.80 5.27 6.02
CA ALA A 29 4.00 5.62 5.28
C ALA A 29 4.84 4.38 4.93
N ALA A 30 5.52 4.41 3.78
CA ALA A 30 6.49 3.39 3.41
C ALA A 30 7.75 3.51 4.28
N ALA A 31 8.32 2.36 4.66
CA ALA A 31 9.59 2.29 5.37
C ALA A 31 10.75 2.65 4.41
N ASP A 32 11.09 3.93 4.31
CA ASP A 32 12.19 4.41 3.46
C ASP A 32 13.54 4.16 4.16
N GLY A 33 14.41 3.35 3.53
CA GLY A 33 15.70 2.90 4.06
C GLY A 33 16.86 3.10 3.08
N ARG A 34 16.90 4.21 2.34
CA ARG A 34 17.90 4.43 1.28
C ARG A 34 19.11 5.26 1.72
N PRO A 35 20.35 4.83 1.42
CA PRO A 35 21.54 5.66 1.59
C PRO A 35 21.81 6.57 0.37
N ARG A 36 22.29 7.79 0.62
CA ARG A 36 22.83 8.71 -0.40
C ARG A 36 24.18 8.18 -0.92
N VAL A 37 24.27 7.84 -2.21
CA VAL A 37 25.56 7.65 -2.88
C VAL A 37 25.90 8.92 -3.67
N LYS A 38 27.01 9.59 -3.30
CA LYS A 38 27.63 10.63 -4.13
C LYS A 38 28.49 9.92 -5.19
N HIS A 39 28.14 10.03 -6.47
CA HIS A 39 29.08 9.69 -7.54
C HIS A 39 29.87 10.96 -7.92
N SER A 40 31.19 10.91 -7.78
CA SER A 40 32.11 11.83 -8.44
C SER A 40 32.40 11.31 -9.86
N PRO A 41 32.34 12.14 -10.91
CA PRO A 41 32.72 11.72 -12.25
C PRO A 41 34.24 11.83 -12.41
N ARG A 42 34.93 10.71 -12.58
CA ARG A 42 36.23 10.63 -13.28
C ARG A 42 36.64 9.18 -13.55
N ASP A 43 37.18 9.02 -14.75
CA ASP A 43 38.09 7.96 -15.22
C ASP A 43 37.49 6.65 -15.72
N LEU A 44 37.10 6.64 -17.01
CA LEU A 44 37.37 5.51 -17.91
C LEU A 44 37.80 6.07 -19.28
N ALA A 45 39.11 5.94 -19.55
CA ALA A 45 39.71 6.13 -20.85
C ALA A 45 40.07 4.75 -21.45
N ASP A 46 39.78 4.64 -22.75
CA ASP A 46 40.41 3.82 -23.80
C ASP A 46 40.57 2.29 -23.65
N ALA A 47 39.88 1.57 -24.55
CA ALA A 47 40.49 0.59 -25.48
C ALA A 47 39.46 0.09 -26.53
N ASP A 48 39.36 0.82 -27.64
CA ASP A 48 39.53 0.38 -29.04
C ASP A 48 39.14 -1.06 -29.49
N LEU A 49 38.18 -1.21 -30.42
CA LEU A 49 38.43 -1.57 -31.85
C LEU A 49 37.17 -2.03 -32.64
N ALA A 50 37.05 -1.42 -33.83
CA ALA A 50 36.52 -1.95 -35.11
C ALA A 50 35.02 -1.85 -35.46
N SER A 51 34.70 -0.80 -36.23
CA SER A 51 33.61 -0.68 -37.22
C SER A 51 33.94 -1.44 -38.54
N PRO A 52 33.05 -1.56 -39.57
CA PRO A 52 32.51 -0.42 -40.33
C PRO A 52 31.04 -0.48 -40.83
N ASP A 53 30.38 0.67 -40.68
CA ASP A 53 29.50 1.45 -41.59
C ASP A 53 29.42 1.05 -43.08
N PRO A 54 28.34 1.40 -43.83
CA PRO A 54 28.05 2.82 -44.15
C PRO A 54 26.57 3.24 -44.37
N CYS A 55 26.27 4.54 -44.23
CA CYS A 55 26.16 5.48 -45.37
C CYS A 55 25.33 6.75 -45.04
N THR A 56 25.98 7.94 -45.06
CA THR A 56 25.52 9.26 -45.61
C THR A 56 24.22 9.91 -45.07
N SER A 57 24.06 11.22 -44.86
CA SER A 57 24.81 12.44 -45.21
C SER A 57 24.14 13.66 -44.53
N ASN A 58 24.89 14.77 -44.51
CA ASN A 58 24.48 16.18 -44.46
C ASN A 58 24.36 16.91 -43.11
N LEU A 59 25.50 17.53 -42.78
CA LEU A 59 25.66 18.78 -42.05
C LEU A 59 25.03 19.98 -42.77
N GLN A 60 24.44 20.90 -41.99
CA GLN A 60 24.60 22.36 -42.18
C GLN A 60 24.74 23.00 -40.79
N THR A 61 25.97 23.21 -40.32
CA THR A 61 26.69 24.52 -40.24
C THR A 61 26.01 25.59 -39.39
N SER A 62 26.62 25.92 -38.24
CA SER A 62 26.97 27.30 -37.87
C SER A 62 27.96 27.29 -36.69
N ARG A 63 29.21 27.68 -37.00
CA ARG A 63 30.22 28.18 -36.06
C ARG A 63 29.78 29.57 -35.59
N GLU A 64 30.06 29.94 -34.33
CA GLU A 64 31.10 30.92 -33.99
C GLU A 64 31.11 31.30 -32.48
N LEU A 65 32.34 31.24 -31.94
CA LEU A 65 32.98 32.09 -30.92
C LEU A 65 32.33 32.37 -29.54
N LEU A 66 32.97 31.75 -28.53
CA LEU A 66 33.73 32.42 -27.47
C LEU A 66 33.56 33.96 -27.33
N THR A 67 32.90 34.41 -26.27
CA THR A 67 33.38 35.49 -25.38
C THR A 67 32.66 35.41 -24.03
N GLY A 68 33.41 35.58 -22.95
CA GLY A 68 32.90 35.44 -21.59
C GLY A 68 32.06 36.62 -21.10
N LYS A 69 31.31 36.36 -20.02
CA LYS A 69 31.10 37.28 -18.88
C LYS A 69 30.43 36.52 -17.75
N SER A 70 31.04 36.62 -16.57
CA SER A 70 30.44 36.22 -15.31
C SER A 70 29.14 36.98 -15.08
N SER A 71 28.09 36.26 -14.75
CA SER A 71 26.96 36.81 -14.00
C SER A 71 26.65 35.82 -12.89
N MET A 72 26.75 36.30 -11.65
CA MET A 72 26.28 35.58 -10.47
C MET A 72 24.76 35.49 -10.59
N GLU A 73 24.23 34.30 -10.83
CA GLU A 73 22.82 34.01 -10.60
C GLU A 73 22.66 33.29 -9.27
N ASN A 74 21.82 33.90 -8.43
CA ASN A 74 21.37 33.38 -7.14
C ASN A 74 20.79 31.97 -7.31
N GLY A 75 21.53 30.96 -6.83
CA GLY A 75 21.03 29.61 -6.67
C GLY A 75 19.93 29.58 -5.61
N LYS A 76 18.66 29.71 -6.02
CA LYS A 76 17.58 29.06 -5.28
C LYS A 76 17.80 27.56 -5.42
N GLN A 77 18.31 26.92 -4.37
CA GLN A 77 18.21 25.47 -4.22
C GLN A 77 16.74 25.09 -4.34
N ALA A 78 16.37 24.40 -5.42
CA ALA A 78 15.07 23.76 -5.53
C ALA A 78 14.97 22.76 -4.38
N ALA A 79 14.00 22.95 -3.49
CA ALA A 79 13.68 21.97 -2.47
C ALA A 79 13.30 20.67 -3.17
N ALA A 80 13.95 19.56 -2.81
CA ALA A 80 13.64 18.25 -3.37
C ALA A 80 12.17 17.92 -3.04
N GLN A 81 11.34 17.78 -4.07
CA GLN A 81 9.94 17.40 -3.92
C GLN A 81 9.84 15.93 -3.54
N GLN A 82 8.94 15.64 -2.60
CA GLN A 82 8.59 14.28 -2.19
C GLN A 82 7.71 13.64 -3.28
N VAL A 83 7.98 12.38 -3.63
CA VAL A 83 7.20 11.64 -4.64
C VAL A 83 6.58 10.41 -3.99
N ILE A 84 5.25 10.33 -3.96
CA ILE A 84 4.49 9.15 -3.47
C ILE A 84 3.48 8.71 -4.53
N THR A 85 3.53 7.44 -4.91
CA THR A 85 2.57 6.76 -5.81
C THR A 85 2.46 5.28 -5.49
N PRO A 86 1.46 4.54 -6.05
CA PRO A 86 1.29 3.09 -5.85
C PRO A 86 2.54 2.25 -6.13
N TRP A 87 3.53 2.85 -6.80
CA TRP A 87 4.73 2.21 -7.31
C TRP A 87 6.03 2.77 -6.69
N LEU A 88 6.02 3.89 -5.96
CA LEU A 88 7.23 4.58 -5.43
C LEU A 88 6.97 5.49 -4.21
N VAL A 89 7.90 5.51 -3.24
CA VAL A 89 8.00 6.53 -2.18
C VAL A 89 9.43 7.07 -2.08
N GLU A 90 9.68 8.34 -2.40
CA GLU A 90 10.96 9.05 -2.22
C GLU A 90 10.85 10.23 -1.26
N SER A 91 11.61 10.18 -0.16
CA SER A 91 11.76 11.29 0.77
C SER A 91 12.81 12.30 0.28
N GLY A 92 12.43 13.59 0.20
CA GLY A 92 13.30 14.71 -0.19
C GLY A 92 14.43 15.05 0.79
N GLY A 93 14.83 14.12 1.67
CA GLY A 93 15.91 14.29 2.64
C GLY A 93 15.54 14.98 3.97
N ALA A 94 14.25 15.18 4.24
CA ALA A 94 13.72 15.54 5.56
C ALA A 94 12.54 14.61 5.89
N ASP A 95 12.16 14.51 7.17
CA ASP A 95 11.04 13.72 7.66
C ASP A 95 9.82 13.80 6.72
N LEU A 96 9.11 12.68 6.57
CA LEU A 96 7.80 12.67 5.93
C LEU A 96 6.89 13.62 6.70
N GLU A 97 6.70 14.83 6.17
CA GLU A 97 5.78 15.80 6.74
C GLU A 97 4.35 15.29 6.49
N TYR A 98 3.86 14.42 7.38
CA TYR A 98 2.54 13.80 7.28
C TYR A 98 1.41 14.80 7.01
N HIS A 99 1.54 16.03 7.54
CA HIS A 99 0.66 17.14 7.24
C HIS A 99 0.68 17.57 5.76
N LYS A 100 1.88 17.70 5.15
CA LYS A 100 2.01 18.01 3.73
C LYS A 100 1.45 16.90 2.86
N ILE A 101 1.73 15.64 3.21
CA ILE A 101 1.20 14.48 2.50
C ILE A 101 -0.35 14.48 2.55
N CYS A 102 -0.93 14.70 3.73
CA CYS A 102 -2.39 14.81 3.85
C CYS A 102 -2.96 15.95 3.00
N GLN A 103 -2.28 17.11 2.94
CA GLN A 103 -2.70 18.23 2.11
C GLN A 103 -2.61 17.92 0.60
N GLU A 104 -1.52 17.30 0.15
CA GLU A 104 -1.31 16.93 -1.26
C GLU A 104 -2.34 15.90 -1.74
N PHE A 105 -2.63 14.92 -0.88
CA PHE A 105 -3.60 13.88 -1.18
C PHE A 105 -5.03 14.37 -0.94
N GLY A 106 -5.25 15.38 -0.10
CA GLY A 106 -6.58 15.81 0.34
C GLY A 106 -7.19 14.86 1.38
N ALA A 107 -6.36 14.17 2.15
CA ALA A 107 -6.76 13.32 3.27
C ALA A 107 -6.73 14.11 4.59
N SER A 108 -7.36 13.57 5.63
CA SER A 108 -7.36 14.12 7.00
C SER A 108 -6.43 13.34 7.90
N LEU A 109 -5.87 13.96 8.95
CA LEU A 109 -5.06 13.25 9.93
C LEU A 109 -5.92 12.53 10.96
N ILE A 110 -5.52 11.32 11.32
CA ILE A 110 -6.13 10.58 12.42
C ILE A 110 -5.73 11.26 13.73
N SER A 111 -6.67 11.99 14.33
CA SER A 111 -6.46 12.66 15.61
C SER A 111 -6.50 11.68 16.78
N GLN A 112 -5.91 12.06 17.92
CA GLN A 112 -6.00 11.28 19.15
C GLN A 112 -7.45 11.15 19.66
N ASP A 113 -8.33 12.10 19.35
CA ASP A 113 -9.76 11.98 19.63
C ASP A 113 -10.41 10.89 18.79
N LEU A 114 -10.02 10.77 17.51
CA LEU A 114 -10.50 9.72 16.63
C LEU A 114 -9.99 8.34 17.09
N VAL A 115 -8.73 8.24 17.53
CA VAL A 115 -8.18 7.01 18.15
C VAL A 115 -9.00 6.62 19.37
N ARG A 116 -9.23 7.55 20.31
CA ARG A 116 -10.08 7.31 21.51
C ARG A 116 -11.50 6.90 21.13
N ARG A 117 -12.06 7.48 20.06
CA ARG A 117 -13.39 7.11 19.56
C ARG A 117 -13.41 5.66 19.07
N VAL A 118 -12.40 5.21 18.32
CA VAL A 118 -12.26 3.81 17.90
C VAL A 118 -12.18 2.88 19.12
N GLU A 119 -11.41 3.22 20.15
CA GLU A 119 -11.32 2.42 21.38
C GLU A 119 -12.67 2.29 22.09
N ARG A 120 -13.39 3.41 22.23
CA ARG A 120 -14.71 3.45 22.86
C ARG A 120 -15.72 2.58 22.11
N LEU A 121 -15.71 2.63 20.79
CA LEU A 121 -16.68 1.90 19.95
C LEU A 121 -16.39 0.41 19.86
N THR A 122 -15.13 0.04 19.73
CA THR A 122 -14.70 -1.36 19.65
C THR A 122 -14.58 -2.03 21.02
N LYS A 123 -14.53 -1.24 22.10
CA LYS A 123 -14.19 -1.69 23.46
C LYS A 123 -12.85 -2.42 23.52
N ALA A 124 -11.95 -2.09 22.59
CA ALA A 124 -10.62 -2.66 22.48
C ALA A 124 -9.57 -1.55 22.54
N LYS A 125 -8.41 -1.86 23.12
CA LYS A 125 -7.25 -0.96 23.06
C LYS A 125 -6.88 -0.72 21.60
N ALA A 126 -6.65 0.54 21.24
CA ALA A 126 -6.33 0.91 19.86
C ALA A 126 -5.06 0.18 19.41
N TYR A 127 -5.06 -0.30 18.18
CA TYR A 127 -3.90 -0.97 17.64
C TYR A 127 -2.68 -0.06 17.69
N ARG A 128 -1.50 -0.63 17.93
CA ARG A 128 -0.25 0.15 18.04
C ARG A 128 -0.03 1.07 16.84
N PHE A 129 -0.48 0.68 15.65
CA PHE A 129 -0.32 1.53 14.47
C PHE A 129 -1.17 2.80 14.49
N LEU A 130 -2.32 2.82 15.17
CA LEU A 130 -3.09 4.05 15.41
C LEU A 130 -2.42 4.89 16.49
N ARG A 131 -2.02 4.25 17.60
CA ARG A 131 -1.44 4.94 18.76
C ARG A 131 -0.08 5.58 18.45
N ARG A 132 0.69 4.97 17.54
CA ARG A 132 2.02 5.43 17.12
C ARG A 132 2.00 6.26 15.82
N GLY A 133 0.83 6.55 15.26
CA GLY A 133 0.72 7.32 14.02
C GLY A 133 1.36 6.64 12.82
N ILE A 134 1.37 5.30 12.77
CA ILE A 134 1.78 4.54 11.58
C ILE A 134 0.65 4.56 10.57
N PHE A 135 -0.57 4.22 10.98
CA PHE A 135 -1.78 4.61 10.24
C PHE A 135 -2.11 6.04 10.68
N PHE A 136 -1.80 7.01 9.82
CA PHE A 136 -1.76 8.43 10.21
C PHE A 136 -2.82 9.28 9.51
N ALA A 137 -3.28 8.87 8.33
CA ALA A 137 -4.24 9.62 7.54
C ALA A 137 -5.53 8.83 7.33
N HIS A 138 -6.64 9.53 7.12
CA HIS A 138 -7.91 8.95 6.73
C HIS A 138 -8.75 9.82 5.79
N ARG A 139 -9.77 9.21 5.20
CA ARG A 139 -10.92 9.89 4.56
C ARG A 139 -12.19 9.35 5.20
N ASP A 140 -13.18 10.18 5.49
CA ASP A 140 -14.52 9.78 5.98
C ASP A 140 -14.59 8.78 7.16
N LEU A 141 -13.51 8.56 7.91
CA LEU A 141 -13.50 7.64 9.04
C LEU A 141 -14.50 8.08 10.11
N GLU A 142 -14.65 9.37 10.37
CA GLU A 142 -15.69 9.88 11.27
C GLU A 142 -17.08 9.47 10.82
N ALA A 143 -17.38 9.63 9.53
CA ALA A 143 -18.69 9.31 8.97
C ALA A 143 -18.94 7.79 8.90
N LEU A 144 -17.88 6.97 8.84
CA LEU A 144 -17.97 5.52 9.03
C LEU A 144 -18.25 5.19 10.50
N LEU A 145 -17.58 5.85 11.45
CA LEU A 145 -17.82 5.63 12.88
C LEU A 145 -19.21 6.11 13.31
N ASP A 146 -19.75 7.19 12.73
CA ASP A 146 -21.14 7.61 12.91
C ASP A 146 -22.11 6.50 12.44
N HIS A 147 -21.78 5.86 11.31
CA HIS A 147 -22.56 4.78 10.73
C HIS A 147 -22.52 3.52 11.61
N TYR A 148 -21.35 3.18 12.13
CA TYR A 148 -21.19 2.08 13.09
C TYR A 148 -21.91 2.36 14.41
N GLU A 149 -21.84 3.59 14.94
CA GLU A 149 -22.60 4.02 16.12
C GLU A 149 -24.12 3.89 15.92
N ALA A 150 -24.60 4.11 14.70
CA ALA A 150 -25.99 3.90 14.31
C ALA A 150 -26.37 2.42 14.06
N SER A 151 -25.48 1.47 14.42
CA SER A 151 -25.65 0.03 14.18
C SER A 151 -25.93 -0.29 12.70
N GLN A 152 -25.32 0.47 11.80
CA GLN A 152 -25.41 0.22 10.37
C GLN A 152 -24.18 -0.56 9.88
N PRO A 153 -24.36 -1.44 8.89
CA PRO A 153 -23.31 -2.35 8.48
C PRO A 153 -22.24 -1.71 7.59
N PHE A 154 -21.02 -2.15 7.78
CA PHE A 154 -19.93 -1.88 6.85
C PHE A 154 -19.06 -3.13 6.69
N TYR A 155 -18.21 -3.14 5.67
CA TYR A 155 -17.23 -4.20 5.45
C TYR A 155 -15.84 -3.60 5.22
N LEU A 156 -14.84 -4.44 5.36
CA LEU A 156 -13.45 -4.13 5.06
C LEU A 156 -13.10 -4.61 3.65
N TYR A 157 -12.26 -3.84 2.96
CA TYR A 157 -11.62 -4.25 1.72
C TYR A 157 -10.13 -3.92 1.77
N THR A 158 -9.28 -4.87 1.43
CA THR A 158 -7.84 -4.62 1.14
C THR A 158 -7.43 -5.49 -0.04
N GLY A 159 -6.22 -5.31 -0.56
CA GLY A 159 -5.72 -6.13 -1.66
C GLY A 159 -4.23 -6.41 -1.61
N ARG A 160 -3.79 -7.33 -2.47
CA ARG A 160 -2.40 -7.67 -2.71
C ARG A 160 -2.22 -8.02 -4.17
N GLY A 161 -1.29 -7.34 -4.83
CA GLY A 161 -0.78 -7.77 -6.12
C GLY A 161 0.32 -8.82 -5.97
N PRO A 162 0.10 -10.10 -6.34
CA PRO A 162 1.01 -11.20 -6.05
C PRO A 162 2.21 -11.20 -7.02
N SER A 163 3.29 -10.51 -6.64
CA SER A 163 4.49 -10.33 -7.48
C SER A 163 5.68 -11.23 -7.10
N SER A 164 5.57 -11.97 -6.01
CA SER A 164 6.62 -12.83 -5.45
C SER A 164 5.99 -13.98 -4.68
N GLU A 165 6.72 -15.09 -4.53
CA GLU A 165 6.21 -16.29 -3.83
C GLU A 165 5.86 -16.03 -2.36
N ALA A 166 6.56 -15.09 -1.73
CA ALA A 166 6.39 -14.75 -0.33
C ALA A 166 6.14 -13.26 -0.12
N LEU A 167 5.39 -12.95 0.93
CA LEU A 167 5.29 -11.59 1.47
C LEU A 167 6.62 -11.15 2.11
N HIS A 168 6.80 -9.84 2.26
CA HIS A 168 7.85 -9.25 3.09
C HIS A 168 7.21 -8.51 4.25
N LEU A 169 7.99 -8.15 5.28
CA LEU A 169 7.47 -7.54 6.50
C LEU A 169 6.61 -6.28 6.25
N GLY A 170 6.95 -5.48 5.24
CA GLY A 170 6.13 -4.34 4.82
C GLY A 170 4.70 -4.71 4.40
N HIS A 171 4.49 -5.88 3.78
CA HIS A 171 3.16 -6.33 3.39
C HIS A 171 2.32 -6.77 4.60
N LEU A 172 2.96 -7.21 5.69
CA LEU A 172 2.24 -7.61 6.90
C LEU A 172 1.59 -6.42 7.63
N VAL A 173 2.08 -5.20 7.42
CA VAL A 173 1.55 -3.98 8.08
C VAL A 173 0.06 -3.77 7.79
N PRO A 174 -0.40 -3.64 6.52
CA PRO A 174 -1.83 -3.50 6.24
C PRO A 174 -2.62 -4.74 6.68
N PHE A 175 -2.12 -5.96 6.47
CA PHE A 175 -2.86 -7.17 6.84
C PHE A 175 -3.06 -7.34 8.35
N HIS A 176 -2.03 -7.10 9.18
CA HIS A 176 -2.19 -7.16 10.64
C HIS A 176 -3.15 -6.09 11.16
N PHE A 177 -3.14 -4.90 10.56
CA PHE A 177 -4.10 -3.86 10.93
C PHE A 177 -5.53 -4.25 10.54
N THR A 178 -5.73 -4.71 9.31
CA THR A 178 -7.04 -5.19 8.82
C THR A 178 -7.54 -6.37 9.66
N ALA A 179 -6.68 -7.31 10.05
CA ALA A 179 -7.05 -8.42 10.93
C ALA A 179 -7.46 -7.95 12.33
N TRP A 180 -6.83 -6.90 12.86
CA TRP A 180 -7.27 -6.26 14.10
C TRP A 180 -8.61 -5.54 13.93
N MET A 181 -8.81 -4.78 12.83
CA MET A 181 -10.08 -4.11 12.54
C MET A 181 -11.22 -5.13 12.39
N GLN A 182 -11.01 -6.21 11.65
CA GLN A 182 -12.00 -7.27 11.48
C GLN A 182 -12.41 -7.86 12.83
N ARG A 183 -11.44 -8.22 13.68
CA ARG A 183 -11.72 -8.81 15.00
C ARG A 183 -12.43 -7.85 15.96
N THR A 184 -12.09 -6.57 15.91
CA THR A 184 -12.61 -5.56 16.85
C THR A 184 -13.97 -5.00 16.44
N PHE A 185 -14.20 -4.78 15.14
CA PHE A 185 -15.49 -4.34 14.62
C PHE A 185 -16.45 -5.49 14.33
N LYS A 186 -15.92 -6.71 14.13
CA LYS A 186 -16.67 -7.93 13.74
C LYS A 186 -17.43 -7.73 12.45
N VAL A 187 -16.71 -7.43 11.39
CA VAL A 187 -17.29 -7.11 10.07
C VAL A 187 -16.76 -8.03 8.98
N PRO A 188 -17.53 -8.24 7.90
CA PRO A 188 -17.05 -8.89 6.70
C PRO A 188 -15.78 -8.25 6.13
N LEU A 189 -14.92 -9.06 5.53
CA LEU A 189 -13.70 -8.65 4.85
C LEU A 189 -13.62 -9.31 3.48
N VAL A 190 -13.31 -8.50 2.45
CA VAL A 190 -12.91 -8.99 1.14
C VAL A 190 -11.45 -8.64 0.87
N ILE A 191 -10.69 -9.60 0.33
CA ILE A 191 -9.28 -9.42 -0.03
C ILE A 191 -9.09 -9.73 -1.51
N GLN A 192 -8.73 -8.71 -2.30
CA GLN A 192 -8.45 -8.88 -3.72
C GLN A 192 -7.01 -9.31 -3.96
N LEU A 193 -6.83 -10.34 -4.79
CA LEU A 193 -5.54 -10.75 -5.34
C LEU A 193 -5.49 -10.34 -6.81
N THR A 194 -4.75 -9.27 -7.10
CA THR A 194 -4.67 -8.66 -8.44
C THR A 194 -3.65 -9.39 -9.32
N ASP A 195 -3.89 -10.68 -9.55
CA ASP A 195 -3.06 -11.52 -10.41
C ASP A 195 -3.11 -11.11 -11.89
N ASP A 196 -4.24 -10.56 -12.34
CA ASP A 196 -4.38 -9.91 -13.65
C ASP A 196 -3.52 -8.65 -13.80
N GLU A 197 -3.40 -7.82 -12.76
CA GLU A 197 -2.47 -6.68 -12.70
C GLU A 197 -1.02 -7.16 -12.91
N LYS A 198 -0.62 -8.22 -12.21
CA LYS A 198 0.75 -8.72 -12.30
C LYS A 198 1.06 -9.34 -13.65
N PHE A 199 0.09 -10.00 -14.27
CA PHE A 199 0.18 -10.39 -15.67
C PHE A 199 0.40 -9.15 -16.57
N LEU A 200 -0.43 -8.11 -16.43
CA LEU A 200 -0.41 -6.90 -17.27
C LEU A 200 0.86 -6.05 -17.10
N TRP A 201 1.45 -5.98 -15.91
CA TRP A 201 2.62 -5.13 -15.62
C TRP A 201 3.96 -5.87 -15.67
N ARG A 202 4.03 -7.14 -15.25
CA ARG A 202 5.30 -7.87 -15.08
C ARG A 202 5.51 -8.97 -16.13
N GLY A 203 4.54 -9.22 -17.01
CA GLY A 203 4.68 -10.22 -18.08
C GLY A 203 4.78 -11.65 -17.55
N LEU A 204 4.21 -11.91 -16.36
CA LEU A 204 4.05 -13.27 -15.84
C LEU A 204 3.17 -14.10 -16.78
N SER A 205 3.32 -15.43 -16.76
CA SER A 205 2.35 -16.30 -17.42
C SER A 205 1.06 -16.37 -16.60
N LEU A 206 -0.07 -16.70 -17.23
CA LEU A 206 -1.33 -16.90 -16.50
C LEU A 206 -1.21 -17.98 -15.40
N PRO A 207 -0.62 -19.18 -15.68
CA PRO A 207 -0.44 -20.20 -14.64
C PRO A 207 0.44 -19.72 -13.48
N GLU A 208 1.46 -18.91 -13.77
CA GLU A 208 2.32 -18.37 -12.72
C GLU A 208 1.59 -17.31 -11.88
N SER A 209 0.77 -16.47 -12.51
CA SER A 209 -0.01 -15.44 -11.81
C SER A 209 -1.03 -16.08 -10.85
N GLU A 210 -1.72 -17.13 -11.30
CA GLU A 210 -2.65 -17.93 -10.49
C GLU A 210 -1.92 -18.64 -9.33
N ARG A 211 -0.77 -19.28 -9.61
CA ARG A 211 0.06 -19.92 -8.58
C ARG A 211 0.49 -18.93 -7.50
N LEU A 212 0.96 -17.74 -7.89
CA LEU A 212 1.40 -16.72 -6.95
C LEU A 212 0.23 -16.16 -6.13
N ALA A 213 -0.96 -16.01 -6.72
CA ALA A 213 -2.17 -15.65 -5.99
C ALA A 213 -2.47 -16.69 -4.89
N PHE A 214 -2.46 -17.97 -5.24
CA PHE A 214 -2.71 -19.06 -4.30
C PHE A 214 -1.67 -19.11 -3.15
N GLU A 215 -0.39 -18.96 -3.46
CA GLU A 215 0.67 -18.94 -2.43
C GLU A 215 0.62 -17.68 -1.55
N ASN A 216 0.28 -16.52 -2.11
CA ASN A 216 0.08 -15.29 -1.32
C ASN A 216 -1.18 -15.39 -0.45
N ALA A 217 -2.22 -16.12 -0.87
CA ALA A 217 -3.39 -16.39 -0.03
C ALA A 217 -3.01 -17.14 1.25
N LYS A 218 -2.05 -18.10 1.19
CA LYS A 218 -1.54 -18.80 2.37
C LYS A 218 -0.88 -17.85 3.38
N ASP A 219 -0.04 -16.93 2.91
CA ASP A 219 0.58 -15.91 3.77
C ASP A 219 -0.48 -14.98 4.39
N ILE A 220 -1.50 -14.60 3.62
CA ILE A 220 -2.60 -13.75 4.10
C ILE A 220 -3.40 -14.47 5.19
N ILE A 221 -3.78 -15.73 4.98
CA ILE A 221 -4.49 -16.55 5.97
C ILE A 221 -3.66 -16.67 7.26
N ALA A 222 -2.34 -16.84 7.14
CA ALA A 222 -1.42 -16.90 8.28
C ALA A 222 -1.39 -15.62 9.15
N CYS A 223 -1.97 -14.50 8.67
CA CYS A 223 -2.16 -13.29 9.48
C CYS A 223 -3.29 -13.41 10.52
N GLY A 224 -4.08 -14.48 10.48
CA GLY A 224 -5.10 -14.80 11.49
C GLY A 224 -6.46 -14.16 11.24
N PHE A 225 -6.89 -14.11 9.99
CA PHE A 225 -8.25 -13.68 9.61
C PHE A 225 -9.30 -14.74 10.00
N ASP A 226 -10.52 -14.27 10.28
CA ASP A 226 -11.64 -15.17 10.58
C ASP A 226 -12.17 -15.81 9.28
N PRO A 227 -12.12 -17.14 9.12
CA PRO A 227 -12.58 -17.82 7.91
C PRO A 227 -14.08 -17.61 7.63
N ASP A 228 -14.91 -17.37 8.65
CA ASP A 228 -16.36 -17.18 8.45
C ASP A 228 -16.70 -15.75 7.99
N LEU A 229 -15.77 -14.80 8.15
CA LEU A 229 -15.93 -13.39 7.83
C LEU A 229 -14.97 -12.88 6.75
N THR A 230 -14.22 -13.77 6.08
CA THR A 230 -13.19 -13.37 5.11
C THR A 230 -13.37 -14.08 3.78
N PHE A 231 -13.45 -13.30 2.71
CA PHE A 231 -13.44 -13.79 1.34
C PHE A 231 -12.19 -13.28 0.62
N ILE A 232 -11.31 -14.18 0.20
CA ILE A 232 -10.13 -13.85 -0.60
C ILE A 232 -10.45 -14.24 -2.04
N PHE A 233 -10.14 -13.41 -3.03
CA PHE A 233 -10.44 -13.76 -4.41
C PHE A 233 -9.32 -13.38 -5.37
N SER A 234 -9.07 -14.25 -6.34
CA SER A 234 -8.29 -13.96 -7.55
C SER A 234 -9.14 -13.16 -8.51
N ASP A 235 -8.57 -12.14 -9.15
CA ASP A 235 -9.27 -11.38 -10.17
C ASP A 235 -9.58 -12.26 -11.40
N TYR A 236 -8.66 -13.14 -11.81
CA TYR A 236 -8.92 -14.08 -12.89
C TYR A 236 -10.07 -15.08 -12.62
N ASP A 237 -10.22 -15.54 -11.37
CA ASP A 237 -11.22 -16.53 -11.00
C ASP A 237 -12.60 -15.90 -10.71
N TYR A 238 -12.62 -14.73 -10.06
CA TYR A 238 -13.86 -14.14 -9.54
C TYR A 238 -14.54 -13.14 -10.48
N ILE A 239 -13.79 -12.46 -11.36
CA ILE A 239 -14.36 -11.41 -12.21
C ILE A 239 -15.39 -12.00 -13.18
N GLY A 240 -16.64 -11.64 -12.93
CA GLY A 240 -17.82 -12.00 -13.73
C GLY A 240 -19.07 -11.36 -13.12
N GLY A 241 -20.24 -11.63 -13.71
CA GLY A 241 -21.53 -11.22 -13.15
C GLY A 241 -21.59 -9.76 -12.68
N ASP A 242 -22.10 -9.55 -11.45
CA ASP A 242 -22.24 -8.24 -10.81
C ASP A 242 -20.91 -7.49 -10.63
N PHE A 243 -19.81 -8.20 -10.39
CA PHE A 243 -18.48 -7.59 -10.28
C PHE A 243 -18.10 -6.91 -11.59
N TYR A 244 -18.29 -7.59 -12.72
CA TYR A 244 -18.02 -7.03 -14.04
C TYR A 244 -18.98 -5.88 -14.41
N TRP A 245 -20.23 -5.91 -13.92
CA TRP A 245 -21.15 -4.79 -14.08
C TRP A 245 -20.65 -3.52 -13.37
N ASN A 246 -20.05 -3.65 -12.19
CA ASN A 246 -19.43 -2.51 -11.50
C ASN A 246 -18.18 -2.03 -12.23
N ILE A 247 -17.31 -2.93 -12.69
CA ILE A 247 -16.13 -2.57 -13.51
C ILE A 247 -16.56 -1.70 -14.70
N THR A 248 -17.53 -2.15 -15.49
CA THR A 248 -17.98 -1.45 -16.70
C THR A 248 -18.67 -0.11 -16.40
N GLN A 249 -19.40 -0.01 -15.28
CA GLN A 249 -19.94 1.27 -14.82
C GLN A 249 -18.84 2.27 -14.46
N ILE A 250 -17.77 1.82 -13.79
CA ILE A 250 -16.63 2.67 -13.44
C ILE A 250 -15.84 3.06 -14.70
N GLN A 251 -15.55 2.11 -15.59
CA GLN A 251 -14.86 2.38 -16.87
C GLN A 251 -15.58 3.40 -17.74
N ARG A 252 -16.91 3.46 -17.68
CA ARG A 252 -17.71 4.47 -18.38
C ARG A 252 -17.52 5.89 -17.81
N LEU A 253 -17.22 6.01 -16.52
CA LEU A 253 -17.08 7.29 -15.81
C LEU A 253 -15.63 7.80 -15.80
N VAL A 254 -14.64 6.90 -15.90
CA VAL A 254 -13.22 7.23 -15.86
C VAL A 254 -12.67 7.39 -17.27
N THR A 255 -12.27 8.61 -17.64
CA THR A 255 -11.64 8.88 -18.94
C THR A 255 -10.17 8.47 -18.97
N PHE A 256 -9.61 8.18 -20.14
CA PHE A 256 -8.17 7.96 -20.31
C PHE A 256 -7.33 9.16 -19.83
N ASN A 257 -7.84 10.39 -19.98
CA ASN A 257 -7.16 11.58 -19.45
C ASN A 257 -7.04 11.54 -17.92
N SER A 258 -8.09 11.10 -17.21
CA SER A 258 -8.03 10.83 -15.76
C SER A 258 -6.95 9.82 -15.44
N VAL A 259 -6.95 8.67 -16.12
CA VAL A 259 -6.01 7.57 -15.85
C VAL A 259 -4.56 8.02 -16.07
N ARG A 260 -4.29 8.69 -17.20
CA ARG A 260 -2.98 9.28 -17.47
C ARG A 260 -2.56 10.30 -16.41
N SER A 261 -3.50 11.12 -15.97
CA SER A 261 -3.28 12.16 -14.96
C SER A 261 -2.92 11.53 -13.61
N ILE A 262 -3.68 10.53 -13.17
CA ILE A 262 -3.61 9.92 -11.82
C ILE A 262 -2.47 8.90 -11.71
N PHE A 263 -2.27 8.07 -12.73
CA PHE A 263 -1.35 6.91 -12.69
C PHE A 263 -0.13 7.06 -13.61
N GLY A 264 -0.06 8.12 -14.42
CA GLY A 264 1.06 8.36 -15.32
C GLY A 264 1.10 7.45 -16.55
N LEU A 265 0.02 6.74 -16.88
CA LEU A 265 -0.04 5.85 -18.05
C LEU A 265 -0.02 6.62 -19.37
N ALA A 266 0.65 6.07 -20.37
CA ALA A 266 0.87 6.68 -21.68
C ALA A 266 0.06 5.98 -22.79
N GLY A 267 0.06 6.56 -23.99
CA GLY A 267 -0.74 6.04 -25.12
C GLY A 267 -0.23 4.73 -25.70
N ASP A 268 0.98 4.34 -25.36
CA ASP A 268 1.65 3.08 -25.71
C ASP A 268 1.46 1.99 -24.64
N ASP A 269 0.91 2.31 -23.46
CA ASP A 269 0.49 1.29 -22.50
C ASP A 269 -0.67 0.44 -23.04
N SER A 270 -0.69 -0.84 -22.65
CA SER A 270 -1.75 -1.75 -23.09
C SER A 270 -3.11 -1.30 -22.56
N ILE A 271 -4.17 -1.56 -23.35
CA ILE A 271 -5.55 -1.26 -22.94
C ILE A 271 -5.93 -1.93 -21.61
N GLY A 272 -5.29 -3.06 -21.27
CA GLY A 272 -5.47 -3.73 -19.98
C GLY A 272 -4.95 -2.88 -18.82
N LYS A 273 -3.73 -2.33 -18.92
CA LYS A 273 -3.20 -1.41 -17.89
C LYS A 273 -4.07 -0.17 -17.73
N ILE A 274 -4.56 0.38 -18.83
CA ILE A 274 -5.43 1.57 -18.84
C ILE A 274 -6.77 1.27 -18.16
N ALA A 275 -7.31 0.07 -18.34
CA ALA A 275 -8.61 -0.34 -17.81
C ALA A 275 -8.57 -0.88 -16.37
N PHE A 276 -7.41 -1.34 -15.90
CA PHE A 276 -7.21 -1.97 -14.59
C PHE A 276 -7.67 -1.12 -13.38
N PRO A 277 -7.51 0.21 -13.32
CA PRO A 277 -7.99 0.99 -12.17
C PRO A 277 -9.46 0.76 -11.81
N ALA A 278 -10.31 0.44 -12.79
CA ALA A 278 -11.70 0.08 -12.54
C ALA A 278 -11.88 -1.28 -11.83
N ILE A 279 -10.96 -2.22 -12.07
CA ILE A 279 -10.92 -3.54 -11.43
C ILE A 279 -10.59 -3.39 -9.94
N GLN A 280 -9.59 -2.58 -9.60
CA GLN A 280 -9.25 -2.28 -8.20
C GLN A 280 -10.29 -1.39 -7.49
N ALA A 281 -11.06 -0.60 -8.24
CA ALA A 281 -12.15 0.20 -7.69
C ALA A 281 -13.39 -0.63 -7.34
N ALA A 282 -13.72 -1.65 -8.14
CA ALA A 282 -14.96 -2.42 -8.03
C ALA A 282 -15.22 -3.08 -6.65
N PRO A 283 -14.22 -3.62 -5.92
CA PRO A 283 -14.43 -4.17 -4.58
C PRO A 283 -14.88 -3.15 -3.53
N SER A 284 -14.78 -1.85 -3.81
CA SER A 284 -15.28 -0.78 -2.93
C SER A 284 -16.81 -0.71 -2.90
N PHE A 285 -17.49 -1.46 -3.77
CA PHE A 285 -18.94 -1.51 -3.88
C PHE A 285 -19.46 -2.88 -3.42
N PRO A 286 -20.37 -2.95 -2.44
CA PRO A 286 -20.92 -4.20 -1.95
C PRO A 286 -21.70 -4.98 -3.03
N SER A 287 -22.23 -4.29 -4.05
CA SER A 287 -22.86 -4.95 -5.21
C SER A 287 -21.90 -5.85 -5.99
N SER A 288 -20.58 -5.69 -5.83
CA SER A 288 -19.58 -6.60 -6.41
C SER A 288 -19.60 -7.99 -5.77
N PHE A 289 -20.19 -8.12 -4.58
CA PHE A 289 -20.22 -9.38 -3.82
C PHE A 289 -21.66 -9.73 -3.41
N PRO A 290 -22.55 -10.02 -4.38
CA PRO A 290 -23.95 -10.33 -4.08
C PRO A 290 -24.05 -11.50 -3.10
N HIS A 291 -23.28 -12.56 -3.31
CA HIS A 291 -23.25 -13.70 -2.39
C HIS A 291 -22.97 -13.37 -0.91
N ILE A 292 -22.30 -12.24 -0.61
CA ILE A 292 -22.08 -11.73 0.76
C ILE A 292 -23.18 -10.75 1.18
N PHE A 293 -23.64 -9.88 0.28
CA PHE A 293 -24.48 -8.72 0.61
C PHE A 293 -25.90 -8.73 0.01
N HIS A 294 -26.36 -9.84 -0.56
CA HIS A 294 -27.66 -9.95 -1.26
C HIS A 294 -28.86 -9.74 -0.32
N ASP A 295 -28.75 -10.12 0.96
CA ASP A 295 -29.85 -10.11 1.94
C ASP A 295 -29.76 -8.99 2.99
N ALA A 296 -28.87 -8.01 2.80
CA ALA A 296 -28.90 -6.75 3.57
C ALA A 296 -30.15 -5.93 3.15
N ALA A 297 -31.30 -6.34 3.68
CA ALA A 297 -32.67 -5.90 3.44
C ALA A 297 -32.80 -4.55 2.70
N SER A 298 -33.15 -4.61 1.42
CA SER A 298 -33.60 -3.46 0.60
C SER A 298 -32.58 -2.35 0.29
N SER A 299 -31.31 -2.40 0.69
CA SER A 299 -30.28 -1.61 0.00
C SER A 299 -28.84 -2.04 0.31
N SER A 300 -28.24 -2.78 -0.61
CA SER A 300 -26.77 -2.77 -0.80
C SER A 300 -26.19 -1.35 -0.85
N LYS A 301 -27.02 -0.32 -1.13
CA LYS A 301 -26.67 1.11 -1.05
C LYS A 301 -26.31 1.61 0.35
N ASN A 302 -26.68 0.92 1.42
CA ASN A 302 -26.42 1.38 2.79
C ASN A 302 -25.16 0.77 3.41
N VAL A 303 -24.60 -0.29 2.82
CA VAL A 303 -23.38 -0.91 3.34
C VAL A 303 -22.18 -0.05 2.95
N LYS A 304 -21.42 0.43 3.94
CA LYS A 304 -20.18 1.20 3.70
C LYS A 304 -18.95 0.29 3.55
N CYS A 305 -17.91 0.80 2.89
CA CYS A 305 -16.63 0.12 2.72
C CYS A 305 -15.51 0.91 3.41
N LEU A 306 -14.70 0.23 4.22
CA LEU A 306 -13.47 0.77 4.80
C LEU A 306 -12.26 0.05 4.17
N ILE A 307 -11.29 0.81 3.70
CA ILE A 307 -10.11 0.33 2.99
C ILE A 307 -8.83 0.68 3.77
N PRO A 308 -8.29 -0.26 4.56
CA PRO A 308 -6.97 -0.10 5.15
C PRO A 308 -5.91 -0.40 4.10
N CYS A 309 -5.09 0.60 3.74
CA CYS A 309 -4.02 0.44 2.76
C CYS A 309 -2.80 1.27 3.14
N ALA A 310 -1.69 1.12 2.43
CA ALA A 310 -0.64 2.13 2.48
C ALA A 310 -1.05 3.33 1.59
N ILE A 311 -0.49 4.52 1.87
CA ILE A 311 -0.97 5.77 1.23
C ILE A 311 -0.72 5.82 -0.27
N ASP A 312 0.23 5.04 -0.75
CA ASP A 312 0.52 4.83 -2.15
C ASP A 312 -0.70 4.31 -2.93
N GLN A 313 -1.63 3.61 -2.30
CA GLN A 313 -2.86 3.11 -2.93
C GLN A 313 -4.01 4.14 -2.99
N ASP A 314 -3.90 5.27 -2.30
CA ASP A 314 -4.94 6.33 -2.28
C ASP A 314 -5.37 6.80 -3.68
N PRO A 315 -4.51 6.88 -4.72
CA PRO A 315 -4.92 7.30 -6.06
C PRO A 315 -6.04 6.47 -6.68
N TYR A 316 -6.05 5.15 -6.46
CA TYR A 316 -7.14 4.28 -6.91
C TYR A 316 -8.45 4.67 -6.24
N PHE A 317 -8.42 4.86 -4.93
CA PHE A 317 -9.64 5.08 -4.15
C PHE A 317 -10.11 6.53 -4.19
N ARG A 318 -9.22 7.49 -4.41
CA ARG A 318 -9.57 8.86 -4.76
C ARG A 318 -10.33 8.89 -6.09
N MET A 319 -9.84 8.17 -7.10
CA MET A 319 -10.58 7.99 -8.37
C MET A 319 -11.95 7.35 -8.13
N THR A 320 -12.03 6.31 -7.30
CA THR A 320 -13.28 5.62 -6.96
C THR A 320 -14.30 6.54 -6.28
N ARG A 321 -13.84 7.47 -5.44
CA ARG A 321 -14.70 8.41 -4.69
C ARG A 321 -15.15 9.60 -5.53
N ASP A 322 -14.19 10.28 -6.15
CA ASP A 322 -14.39 11.66 -6.60
C ASP A 322 -14.77 11.75 -8.09
N GLY A 323 -14.43 10.74 -8.90
CA GLY A 323 -14.57 10.82 -10.36
C GLY A 323 -13.70 11.92 -10.97
N ASP A 324 -12.62 11.53 -11.67
CA ASP A 324 -11.72 12.40 -12.44
C ASP A 324 -11.26 13.71 -11.74
N SER A 325 -10.64 13.60 -10.55
CA SER A 325 -9.94 14.74 -9.95
C SER A 325 -8.55 14.41 -9.37
N GLY A 326 -7.50 14.57 -10.21
CA GLY A 326 -6.17 15.04 -9.78
C GLY A 326 -5.00 14.03 -9.68
N LYS A 327 -3.82 14.48 -10.11
CA LYS A 327 -2.58 13.77 -10.53
C LYS A 327 -1.64 13.21 -9.45
N MET A 328 -0.88 12.13 -9.75
CA MET A 328 0.47 11.80 -9.17
C MET A 328 1.33 10.85 -10.08
N SER A 329 2.66 10.76 -9.88
CA SER A 329 3.65 10.10 -10.79
C SER A 329 4.62 9.06 -10.17
N ALA A 330 4.92 7.98 -10.93
CA ALA A 330 5.50 6.69 -10.52
C ALA A 330 7.05 6.53 -10.56
N SER A 331 7.63 5.61 -9.75
CA SER A 331 8.65 4.55 -10.14
C SER A 331 9.53 3.85 -9.05
N ASP A 332 9.34 2.55 -8.80
CA ASP A 332 10.28 1.40 -8.55
C ASP A 332 11.16 1.16 -7.26
N GLN A 333 11.45 -0.13 -6.99
CA GLN A 333 11.91 -0.73 -5.69
C GLN A 333 13.29 -1.44 -5.68
N THR A 334 13.96 -1.53 -4.50
CA THR A 334 14.48 -2.78 -3.84
C THR A 334 15.32 -2.57 -2.55
N SER A 335 14.94 -3.26 -1.45
CA SER A 335 15.77 -3.94 -0.41
C SER A 335 14.88 -4.35 0.80
N ALA A 336 14.53 -5.64 0.96
CA ALA A 336 13.49 -6.08 1.92
C ALA A 336 13.85 -7.36 2.73
N VAL A 337 13.26 -7.47 3.92
CA VAL A 337 13.24 -8.67 4.77
C VAL A 337 11.95 -9.45 4.50
N PHE A 338 12.09 -10.71 4.05
CA PHE A 338 10.97 -11.55 3.63
C PHE A 338 10.44 -12.40 4.79
N VAL A 339 9.16 -12.80 4.74
CA VAL A 339 8.57 -13.69 5.76
C VAL A 339 9.10 -15.12 5.71
N THR A 340 9.90 -15.43 4.69
CA THR A 340 10.63 -16.69 4.52
C THR A 340 12.08 -16.62 4.97
N ASP A 341 12.60 -15.46 5.38
CA ASP A 341 13.99 -15.33 5.81
C ASP A 341 14.26 -16.15 7.10
N THR A 342 15.46 -16.72 7.19
CA THR A 342 15.99 -17.38 8.41
C THR A 342 16.48 -16.34 9.45
N PRO A 343 16.62 -16.71 10.74
CA PRO A 343 17.17 -15.81 11.76
C PRO A 343 18.54 -15.22 11.39
N GLU A 344 19.40 -16.02 10.76
CA GLU A 344 20.72 -15.60 10.28
C GLU A 344 20.63 -14.57 9.15
N GLU A 345 19.70 -14.75 8.21
CA GLU A 345 19.47 -13.81 7.10
C GLU A 345 18.88 -12.49 7.60
N ILE A 346 17.92 -12.54 8.53
CA ILE A 346 17.35 -11.34 9.18
C ILE A 346 18.47 -10.55 9.86
N LYS A 347 19.29 -11.21 10.68
CA LYS A 347 20.44 -10.59 11.35
C LYS A 347 21.42 -9.99 10.35
N GLY A 348 21.74 -10.74 9.29
CA GLY A 348 22.61 -10.28 8.20
C GLY A 348 22.10 -9.00 7.54
N LYS A 349 20.81 -8.95 7.20
CA LYS A 349 20.17 -7.79 6.55
C LYS A 349 20.14 -6.57 7.47
N VAL A 350 19.74 -6.73 8.74
CA VAL A 350 19.67 -5.61 9.71
C VAL A 350 21.05 -5.03 10.01
N TYR A 351 22.07 -5.87 10.24
CA TYR A 351 23.39 -5.36 10.59
C TYR A 351 24.11 -4.72 9.41
N LYS A 352 24.00 -5.30 8.21
CA LYS A 352 24.72 -4.82 7.01
C LYS A 352 24.04 -3.68 6.26
N HIS A 353 22.70 -3.63 6.25
CA HIS A 353 21.97 -2.74 5.33
C HIS A 353 21.09 -1.71 6.03
N ALA A 354 20.65 -1.92 7.28
CA ALA A 354 19.84 -0.93 7.97
C ALA A 354 20.70 0.26 8.44
N PHE A 355 20.38 1.45 7.91
CA PHE A 355 21.01 2.71 8.27
C PHE A 355 20.79 3.04 9.76
N SER A 356 21.85 3.51 10.43
CA SER A 356 21.84 3.87 11.84
C SER A 356 21.84 5.39 12.00
N GLY A 357 20.99 5.89 12.89
CA GLY A 357 21.01 7.29 13.34
C GLY A 357 21.97 7.53 14.52
N GLY A 358 22.60 6.47 15.03
CA GLY A 358 23.71 6.55 15.98
C GLY A 358 25.00 7.07 15.34
N LYS A 359 25.95 7.46 16.20
CA LYS A 359 27.24 8.07 15.82
C LYS A 359 28.30 7.04 15.45
N ASP A 360 29.27 7.47 14.65
CA ASP A 360 30.36 6.62 14.17
C ASP A 360 31.29 6.14 15.30
N THR A 361 31.46 6.95 16.35
CA THR A 361 32.30 6.61 17.49
C THR A 361 31.48 6.47 18.77
N LEU A 362 31.93 5.59 19.66
CA LEU A 362 31.31 5.39 20.97
C LEU A 362 31.29 6.70 21.77
N GLU A 363 32.38 7.46 21.76
CA GLU A 363 32.47 8.73 22.51
C GLU A 363 31.40 9.73 22.06
N GLN A 364 31.24 9.91 20.75
CA GLN A 364 30.18 10.76 20.18
C GLN A 364 28.79 10.22 20.52
N GLN A 365 28.58 8.91 20.41
CA GLN A 365 27.29 8.30 20.76
C GLN A 365 26.92 8.56 22.21
N LEU A 366 27.88 8.50 23.14
CA LEU A 366 27.65 8.73 24.57
C LEU A 366 27.40 10.20 24.91
N SER A 367 27.99 11.14 24.15
CA SER A 367 27.83 12.58 24.41
C SER A 367 26.64 13.20 23.69
N GLU A 368 26.37 12.77 22.46
CA GLU A 368 25.37 13.38 21.57
C GLU A 368 24.10 12.54 21.44
N GLY A 369 24.17 11.24 21.74
CA GLY A 369 23.08 10.30 21.50
C GLY A 369 22.82 10.02 20.02
N ALA A 370 21.77 9.24 19.75
CA ALA A 370 21.33 8.92 18.39
C ALA A 370 20.16 9.80 17.92
N ASP A 371 20.12 10.06 16.61
CA ASP A 371 18.96 10.65 15.96
C ASP A 371 17.94 9.57 15.58
N LEU A 372 16.85 9.49 16.35
CA LEU A 372 15.80 8.50 16.13
C LEU A 372 15.01 8.73 14.84
N SER A 373 14.99 9.96 14.32
CA SER A 373 14.24 10.30 13.10
C SER A 373 14.86 9.70 11.85
N THR A 374 16.14 9.32 11.89
CA THR A 374 16.87 8.74 10.77
C THR A 374 17.23 7.26 10.99
N ASP A 375 17.18 6.76 12.23
CA ASP A 375 17.53 5.37 12.56
C ASP A 375 16.50 4.35 12.07
N VAL A 376 16.87 3.56 11.05
CA VAL A 376 16.00 2.53 10.46
C VAL A 376 15.64 1.43 11.47
N PRO A 377 16.58 0.90 12.29
CA PRO A 377 16.23 -0.09 13.31
C PRO A 377 15.18 0.38 14.31
N PHE A 378 15.33 1.59 14.86
CA PHE A 378 14.36 2.17 15.79
C PHE A 378 13.01 2.42 15.11
N LYS A 379 13.00 2.89 13.85
CA LYS A 379 11.78 2.99 13.05
C LYS A 379 11.09 1.63 12.95
N TRP A 380 11.80 0.55 12.60
CA TRP A 380 11.21 -0.79 12.51
C TRP A 380 10.68 -1.32 13.85
N LEU A 381 11.36 -1.04 14.96
CA LEU A 381 10.83 -1.34 16.30
C LEU A 381 9.48 -0.64 16.54
N SER A 382 9.30 0.59 16.06
CA SER A 382 8.01 1.29 16.19
C SER A 382 6.85 0.58 15.46
N PHE A 383 7.13 -0.22 14.43
CA PHE A 383 6.12 -1.06 13.77
C PHE A 383 5.92 -2.39 14.52
N PHE A 384 7.00 -3.10 14.82
CA PHE A 384 6.90 -4.52 15.16
C PHE A 384 6.99 -4.83 16.67
N LEU A 385 7.61 -3.97 17.48
CA LEU A 385 7.65 -4.17 18.93
C LEU A 385 6.29 -3.81 19.53
N GLU A 386 5.64 -4.73 20.25
CA GLU A 386 4.27 -4.49 20.74
C GLU A 386 4.19 -3.58 21.96
N ASP A 387 5.20 -3.62 22.83
CA ASP A 387 5.25 -2.89 24.10
C ASP A 387 5.65 -1.41 23.87
N ASP A 388 4.77 -0.48 24.26
CA ASP A 388 5.04 0.96 24.10
C ASP A 388 5.94 1.51 25.21
N GLU A 389 5.90 0.94 26.40
CA GLU A 389 6.77 1.36 27.51
C GLU A 389 8.21 0.96 27.20
N GLU A 390 8.40 -0.25 26.67
CA GLU A 390 9.70 -0.71 26.19
C GLU A 390 10.21 0.15 25.04
N LEU A 391 9.38 0.43 24.02
CA LEU A 391 9.77 1.28 22.89
C LEU A 391 10.17 2.69 23.36
N ALA A 392 9.41 3.28 24.28
CA ALA A 392 9.70 4.59 24.83
C ALA A 392 11.01 4.60 25.65
N ASP A 393 11.30 3.53 26.39
CA ASP A 393 12.54 3.40 27.15
C ASP A 393 13.75 3.23 26.22
N ILE A 394 13.66 2.37 25.20
CA ILE A 394 14.69 2.22 24.16
C ILE A 394 14.95 3.57 23.49
N GLY A 395 13.89 4.28 23.10
CA GLY A 395 13.98 5.59 22.46
C GLY A 395 14.70 6.61 23.32
N ARG A 396 14.29 6.79 24.58
CA ARG A 396 14.97 7.71 25.53
C ARG A 396 16.45 7.37 25.66
N ARG A 397 16.78 6.13 26.01
CA ARG A 397 18.15 5.72 26.32
C ARG A 397 19.07 5.86 25.11
N TYR A 398 18.59 5.46 23.93
CA TYR A 398 19.37 5.57 22.71
C TYR A 398 19.58 7.03 22.27
N ALA A 399 18.53 7.86 22.39
CA ALA A 399 18.61 9.29 22.09
C ALA A 399 19.50 10.08 23.06
N THR A 400 19.69 9.60 24.29
CA THR A 400 20.58 10.25 25.27
C THR A 400 21.99 9.65 25.34
N GLY A 401 22.30 8.65 24.51
CA GLY A 401 23.62 8.03 24.53
C GLY A 401 23.89 7.13 25.74
N ASP A 402 22.88 6.47 26.29
CA ASP A 402 23.07 5.53 27.39
C ASP A 402 23.95 4.34 26.96
N ARG A 403 24.97 4.01 27.76
CA ARG A 403 25.86 2.86 27.53
C ARG A 403 25.10 1.53 27.46
N ALA A 404 23.95 1.42 28.12
CA ALA A 404 23.10 0.24 28.08
C ALA A 404 22.26 0.12 26.79
N MET A 405 22.19 1.17 25.96
CA MET A 405 21.36 1.18 24.76
C MET A 405 22.04 1.90 23.58
N LEU A 406 23.10 1.27 23.07
CA LEU A 406 23.80 1.68 21.85
C LEU A 406 23.20 1.06 20.58
N THR A 407 23.60 1.51 19.40
CA THR A 407 23.13 1.01 18.09
C THR A 407 23.14 -0.52 17.99
N GLY A 408 24.20 -1.16 18.50
CA GLY A 408 24.31 -2.62 18.50
C GLY A 408 23.21 -3.32 19.32
N HIS A 409 22.79 -2.72 20.45
CA HIS A 409 21.71 -3.23 21.30
C HIS A 409 20.34 -3.02 20.65
N VAL A 410 20.11 -1.85 20.04
CA VAL A 410 18.86 -1.57 19.31
C VAL A 410 18.70 -2.53 18.12
N LYS A 411 19.77 -2.75 17.35
CA LYS A 411 19.77 -3.74 16.25
C LYS A 411 19.53 -5.16 16.76
N GLN A 412 20.16 -5.55 17.87
CA GLN A 412 19.95 -6.86 18.48
C GLN A 412 18.49 -7.05 18.91
N ARG A 413 17.91 -6.06 19.59
CA ARG A 413 16.50 -6.11 20.01
C ARG A 413 15.56 -6.18 18.82
N LEU A 414 15.85 -5.44 17.75
CA LEU A 414 15.08 -5.56 16.51
C LEU A 414 15.17 -6.97 15.92
N VAL A 415 16.37 -7.57 15.85
CA VAL A 415 16.53 -8.93 15.33
C VAL A 415 15.69 -9.93 16.12
N GLU A 416 15.64 -9.83 17.44
CA GLU A 416 14.79 -10.68 18.29
C GLU A 416 13.30 -10.52 17.92
N VAL A 417 12.80 -9.28 17.89
CA VAL A 417 11.40 -8.97 17.55
C VAL A 417 11.03 -9.50 16.16
N LEU A 418 11.90 -9.29 15.16
CA LEU A 418 11.65 -9.76 13.80
C LEU A 418 11.73 -11.27 13.68
N THR A 419 12.66 -11.91 14.39
CA THR A 419 12.81 -13.36 14.39
C THR A 419 11.56 -14.01 14.98
N ASP A 420 11.09 -13.52 16.12
CA ASP A 420 9.87 -14.03 16.75
C ASP A 420 8.65 -13.86 15.84
N LEU A 421 8.50 -12.68 15.21
CA LEU A 421 7.42 -12.40 14.27
C LEU A 421 7.44 -13.34 13.06
N VAL A 422 8.60 -13.50 12.42
CA VAL A 422 8.76 -14.34 11.24
C VAL A 422 8.52 -15.81 11.59
N GLN A 423 9.05 -16.30 12.71
CA GLN A 423 8.82 -17.68 13.16
C GLN A 423 7.35 -17.95 13.48
N GLN A 424 6.65 -17.02 14.13
CA GLN A 424 5.22 -17.13 14.36
C GLN A 424 4.42 -17.19 13.05
N HIS A 425 4.75 -16.31 12.09
CA HIS A 425 4.12 -16.30 10.78
C HIS A 425 4.39 -17.59 10.01
N GLN A 426 5.63 -18.08 9.98
CA GLN A 426 6.00 -19.34 9.34
C GLN A 426 5.25 -20.53 9.95
N LYS A 427 5.13 -20.58 11.29
CA LYS A 427 4.35 -21.60 11.98
C LYS A 427 2.87 -21.54 11.62
N ALA A 428 2.29 -20.33 11.55
CA ALA A 428 0.89 -20.14 11.16
C ALA A 428 0.67 -20.56 9.70
N ARG A 429 1.55 -20.12 8.79
CA ARG A 429 1.50 -20.48 7.36
C ARG A 429 1.65 -21.98 7.14
N ALA A 430 2.53 -22.66 7.87
CA ALA A 430 2.70 -24.10 7.80
C ALA A 430 1.45 -24.89 8.24
N ALA A 431 0.57 -24.27 9.03
CA ALA A 431 -0.71 -24.85 9.43
C ALA A 431 -1.83 -24.60 8.39
N VAL A 432 -1.62 -23.72 7.41
CA VAL A 432 -2.60 -23.44 6.35
C VAL A 432 -2.56 -24.57 5.33
N THR A 433 -3.67 -25.28 5.19
CA THR A 433 -3.86 -26.33 4.20
C THR A 433 -4.44 -25.77 2.90
N ASP A 434 -4.32 -26.50 1.79
CA ASP A 434 -4.99 -26.12 0.54
C ASP A 434 -6.51 -26.07 0.71
N ALA A 435 -7.09 -26.90 1.60
CA ALA A 435 -8.51 -26.86 1.93
C ALA A 435 -8.90 -25.55 2.63
N ASP A 436 -8.04 -25.00 3.48
CA ASP A 436 -8.25 -23.68 4.07
C ASP A 436 -8.24 -22.60 2.99
N VAL A 437 -7.26 -22.63 2.08
CA VAL A 437 -7.19 -21.67 0.96
C VAL A 437 -8.47 -21.73 0.12
N HIS A 438 -8.90 -22.94 -0.26
CA HIS A 438 -10.16 -23.12 -0.99
C HIS A 438 -11.37 -22.65 -0.19
N HIS A 439 -11.39 -22.82 1.13
CA HIS A 439 -12.46 -22.30 1.97
C HIS A 439 -12.49 -20.78 1.95
N PHE A 440 -11.36 -20.11 2.18
CA PHE A 440 -11.27 -18.65 2.13
C PHE A 440 -11.65 -18.09 0.75
N MET A 441 -11.30 -18.81 -0.33
CA MET A 441 -11.57 -18.41 -1.72
C MET A 441 -12.90 -18.86 -2.29
N ALA A 442 -13.67 -19.67 -1.56
CA ALA A 442 -14.98 -20.12 -2.03
C ALA A 442 -16.01 -18.99 -1.97
N VAL A 443 -16.73 -18.79 -3.07
CA VAL A 443 -17.92 -17.92 -3.15
C VAL A 443 -19.01 -18.51 -2.25
N ARG A 444 -19.21 -17.91 -1.07
CA ARG A 444 -20.15 -18.36 -0.04
C ARG A 444 -20.81 -17.20 0.71
N PRO A 445 -22.03 -17.36 1.23
CA PRO A 445 -22.59 -16.38 2.15
C PRO A 445 -21.76 -16.29 3.42
N MET A 446 -21.63 -15.08 3.98
CA MET A 446 -21.02 -14.88 5.29
C MET A 446 -22.09 -14.93 6.37
N THR A 447 -21.77 -15.59 7.48
CA THR A 447 -22.71 -15.89 8.58
C THR A 447 -22.98 -14.70 9.51
N HIS A 448 -22.46 -13.51 9.23
CA HIS A 448 -22.69 -12.37 10.10
C HIS A 448 -24.13 -11.85 9.95
N PRO A 449 -24.90 -11.70 11.04
CA PRO A 449 -26.07 -10.85 11.02
C PRO A 449 -25.56 -9.40 10.87
N ILE A 450 -25.62 -8.91 9.63
CA ILE A 450 -25.43 -7.51 9.25
C ILE A 450 -26.33 -6.61 10.10
#